data_AF-A0A7T5EWA6-F1
#
_entry.id   AF-A0A7T5EWA6-F1
#
_cell.length_a   1.000
_cell.length_b   1.000
_cell.length_c   1.000
_cell.angle_alpha   90.00
_cell.angle_beta   90.00
_cell.angle_gamma   90.00
#
_symmetry.space_group_name_H-M   'P 1'
#
loop_
_entity.id
_entity.type
_entity.pdbx_description
1 polymer ?
#
loop_
_entity_poly.entity_id
_entity_poly.type
_entity_poly.pdbx_seq_one_letter_code
_entity_poly.pdbx_strand_id
1 'polypeptide(L)'
;MRLQAHGFSQTSPGNLLHYWDGLSYRFLNGIGNWKIWYGIVFSVVGIVANIAPVFDGALNNPSASIVQMLTPAGLVFVFSSLLYILMSLASIPILGWTYYRALRTGMKRLTPSPAAKSQVSASTLLVYRFAVVLFLYVLLPLAALSLFVLLGFISYLFSPHFASDQHVPSAVHHILRGVGLSLLASLEEIWRWAMIASALYLGKALFRRRWLRSSRYRFWLFAAAVAVSSFFFGMAHVAEFNLNYRMMALIVLGASGALLAGVAIVTRRLWLAMLVHAIYDFLAMTNLFGVVAPYLLIAAIAGSITVFPLFYILYGRVQTGV
;
A
#
# COMPACT_ATOMS: atom_id res chain seq x y z
N MET A 1 -4.91 -12.90 34.78
CA MET A 1 -4.18 -11.62 34.84
C MET A 1 -4.76 -10.64 33.82
N ARG A 2 -5.59 -9.68 34.26
CA ARG A 2 -5.99 -8.53 33.44
C ARG A 2 -4.81 -7.56 33.41
N LEU A 3 -4.12 -7.46 32.27
CA LEU A 3 -3.17 -6.38 32.04
C LEU A 3 -3.95 -5.07 32.12
N GLN A 4 -3.72 -4.30 33.18
CA GLN A 4 -4.17 -2.92 33.24
C GLN A 4 -3.64 -2.22 32.00
N ALA A 5 -4.54 -1.76 31.14
CA ALA A 5 -4.20 -0.94 30.00
C ALA A 5 -3.58 0.34 30.55
N HIS A 6 -2.24 0.40 30.62
CA HIS A 6 -1.53 1.61 30.95
C HIS A 6 -2.08 2.72 30.05
N GLY A 7 -2.71 3.70 30.68
CA GLY A 7 -3.22 4.89 30.01
C GLY A 7 -2.06 5.49 29.24
N PHE A 8 -2.16 5.47 27.91
CA PHE A 8 -1.28 6.26 27.06
C PHE A 8 -1.51 7.71 27.47
N SER A 9 -0.58 8.26 28.25
CA SER A 9 -0.61 9.65 28.66
C SER A 9 -0.66 10.53 27.41
N GLN A 10 -1.40 11.64 27.48
CA GLN A 10 -1.46 12.62 26.41
C GLN A 10 -0.09 13.31 26.27
N THR A 11 0.85 12.65 25.61
CA THR A 11 2.18 13.19 25.35
C THR A 11 2.13 14.24 24.26
N SER A 12 3.07 15.19 24.33
CA SER A 12 3.16 16.35 23.45
C SER A 12 2.97 15.99 21.96
N PRO A 13 2.28 16.83 21.17
CA PRO A 13 1.92 16.56 19.78
C PRO A 13 3.08 16.28 18.80
N GLY A 14 4.34 16.42 19.20
CA GLY A 14 5.49 16.48 18.28
C GLY A 14 6.24 15.17 17.99
N ASN A 15 6.08 14.10 18.78
CA ASN A 15 6.94 12.92 18.60
C ASN A 15 6.34 11.91 17.61
N LEU A 16 6.78 11.97 16.35
CA LEU A 16 6.40 11.04 15.27
C LEU A 16 6.57 9.57 15.68
N LEU A 17 7.60 9.22 16.47
CA LEU A 17 7.82 7.82 16.89
C LEU A 17 6.63 7.26 17.68
N HIS A 18 5.94 8.07 18.49
CA HIS A 18 4.75 7.64 19.22
C HIS A 18 3.53 7.42 18.31
N TYR A 19 3.43 8.15 17.19
CA TYR A 19 2.36 7.96 16.22
C TYR A 19 2.44 6.55 15.61
N TRP A 20 3.63 6.18 15.16
CA TRP A 20 3.89 4.91 14.49
C TRP A 20 3.89 3.72 15.43
N ASP A 21 4.39 3.92 16.65
CA ASP A 21 4.37 2.92 17.70
C ASP A 21 2.96 2.37 17.94
N GLY A 22 2.01 3.29 18.17
CA GLY A 22 0.63 2.90 18.39
C GLY A 22 -0.02 2.26 17.16
N LEU A 23 0.42 2.62 15.94
CA LEU A 23 -0.15 2.06 14.71
C LEU A 23 0.17 0.57 14.58
N SER A 24 1.44 0.17 14.67
CA SER A 24 1.86 -1.24 14.53
C SER A 24 1.22 -2.14 15.59
N TYR A 25 1.16 -1.67 16.84
CA TYR A 25 0.53 -2.40 17.94
C TYR A 25 -0.98 -2.58 17.75
N ARG A 26 -1.70 -1.48 17.43
CA ARG A 26 -3.16 -1.53 17.20
C ARG A 26 -3.49 -2.32 15.94
N PHE A 27 -2.70 -2.18 14.89
CA PHE A 27 -2.88 -2.90 13.65
C PHE A 27 -2.83 -4.41 13.91
N LEU A 28 -1.73 -4.90 14.48
CA LEU A 28 -1.55 -6.33 14.71
C LEU A 28 -2.60 -6.90 15.69
N ASN A 29 -2.91 -6.20 16.78
CA ASN A 29 -3.89 -6.69 17.75
C ASN A 29 -5.35 -6.57 17.25
N GLY A 30 -5.61 -5.75 16.23
CA GLY A 30 -6.94 -5.58 15.63
C GLY A 30 -7.34 -6.69 14.65
N ILE A 31 -6.41 -7.58 14.26
CA ILE A 31 -6.64 -8.59 13.22
C ILE A 31 -7.27 -9.87 13.78
N GLY A 32 -6.87 -10.30 14.98
CA GLY A 32 -7.29 -11.58 15.56
C GLY A 32 -6.47 -12.77 15.04
N ASN A 33 -6.24 -13.77 15.90
CA ASN A 33 -5.23 -14.81 15.65
C ASN A 33 -5.48 -15.64 14.38
N TRP A 34 -6.70 -16.10 14.14
CA TRP A 34 -6.99 -16.93 12.97
C TRP A 34 -6.79 -16.17 11.65
N LYS A 35 -7.11 -14.87 11.62
CA LYS A 35 -6.89 -14.01 10.45
C LYS A 35 -5.43 -13.73 10.21
N ILE A 36 -4.61 -13.67 11.28
CA ILE A 36 -3.15 -13.61 11.13
C ILE A 36 -2.64 -14.90 10.47
N TRP A 37 -3.10 -16.07 10.91
CA TRP A 37 -2.73 -17.34 10.27
C TRP A 37 -3.17 -17.43 8.81
N TYR A 38 -4.41 -17.02 8.50
CA TYR A 38 -4.87 -16.87 7.11
C TYR A 38 -3.93 -15.94 6.33
N GLY A 39 -3.57 -14.79 6.92
CA GLY A 39 -2.64 -13.84 6.32
C GLY A 39 -1.24 -14.40 6.08
N ILE A 40 -0.72 -15.25 6.98
CA ILE A 40 0.57 -15.94 6.81
C ILE A 40 0.49 -16.91 5.63
N VAL A 41 -0.54 -17.76 5.57
CA VAL A 41 -0.73 -18.69 4.45
C VAL A 41 -0.89 -17.91 3.14
N PHE A 42 -1.71 -16.87 3.13
CA PHE A 42 -1.93 -16.03 1.96
C PHE A 42 -0.63 -15.35 1.48
N SER A 43 0.20 -14.87 2.41
CA SER A 43 1.52 -14.31 2.12
C SER A 43 2.40 -15.32 1.41
N VAL A 44 2.53 -16.53 1.97
CA VAL A 44 3.38 -17.59 1.43
C VAL A 44 2.88 -18.05 0.06
N VAL A 45 1.59 -18.31 -0.09
CA VAL A 45 0.99 -18.70 -1.37
C VAL A 45 1.23 -17.64 -2.44
N GLY A 46 1.01 -16.35 -2.12
CA GLY A 46 1.29 -15.27 -3.07
C GLY A 46 2.77 -15.13 -3.41
N ILE A 47 3.69 -15.33 -2.46
CA ILE A 47 5.14 -15.36 -2.75
C ILE A 47 5.45 -16.49 -3.73
N VAL A 48 4.96 -17.71 -3.50
CA VAL A 48 5.20 -18.85 -4.38
C VAL A 48 4.59 -18.62 -5.76
N ALA A 49 3.33 -18.17 -5.81
CA ALA A 49 2.62 -17.90 -7.06
C ALA A 49 3.32 -16.85 -7.92
N ASN A 50 3.82 -15.77 -7.32
CA ASN A 50 4.42 -14.67 -8.08
C ASN A 50 5.91 -14.84 -8.38
N ILE A 51 6.65 -15.64 -7.59
CA ILE A 51 8.10 -15.78 -7.76
C ILE A 51 8.48 -17.05 -8.54
N ALA A 52 7.64 -18.09 -8.54
CA ALA A 52 7.93 -19.31 -9.31
C ALA A 52 8.28 -19.03 -10.80
N PRO A 53 7.62 -18.11 -11.52
CA PRO A 53 8.00 -17.75 -12.90
C PRO A 53 9.38 -17.09 -13.02
N VAL A 54 9.86 -16.42 -11.97
CA VAL A 54 11.18 -15.76 -11.98
C VAL A 54 12.30 -16.80 -12.10
N PHE A 55 12.11 -17.96 -11.48
CA PHE A 55 13.11 -19.03 -11.42
C PHE A 55 12.94 -20.12 -12.48
N ASP A 56 11.74 -20.24 -13.06
CA ASP A 56 11.49 -21.20 -14.12
C ASP A 56 11.41 -20.49 -15.49
N GLY A 57 12.52 -20.51 -16.23
CA GLY A 57 12.59 -19.94 -17.58
C GLY A 57 11.58 -20.53 -18.56
N ALA A 58 11.03 -21.72 -18.28
CA ALA A 58 9.99 -22.33 -19.10
C ALA A 58 8.65 -21.58 -18.98
N LEU A 59 8.29 -21.08 -17.79
CA LEU A 59 7.02 -20.38 -17.55
C LEU A 59 6.96 -18.97 -18.18
N ASN A 60 8.11 -18.40 -18.55
CA ASN A 60 8.20 -17.10 -19.23
C ASN A 60 8.04 -17.19 -20.75
N ASN A 61 7.92 -18.39 -21.31
CA ASN A 61 7.70 -18.57 -22.74
C ASN A 61 6.20 -18.71 -23.01
N PRO A 62 5.52 -17.77 -23.69
CA PRO A 62 4.10 -17.93 -24.04
C PRO A 62 3.84 -19.09 -25.01
N SER A 63 4.89 -19.65 -25.62
CA SER A 63 4.85 -20.91 -26.38
C SER A 63 5.19 -22.15 -25.55
N ALA A 64 5.35 -22.00 -24.23
CA ALA A 64 5.46 -23.11 -23.29
C ALA A 64 4.31 -24.07 -23.56
N SER A 65 4.65 -25.25 -24.06
CA SER A 65 3.65 -26.24 -24.40
C SER A 65 2.89 -26.64 -23.13
N ILE A 66 1.65 -27.10 -23.28
CA ILE A 66 0.86 -27.71 -22.19
C ILE A 66 1.71 -28.74 -21.41
N VAL A 67 2.66 -29.41 -22.08
CA VAL A 67 3.62 -30.34 -21.48
C VAL A 67 4.47 -29.70 -20.37
N GLN A 68 4.91 -28.44 -20.51
CA GLN A 68 5.67 -27.74 -19.47
C GLN A 68 4.81 -27.42 -18.24
N MET A 69 3.52 -27.10 -18.43
CA MET A 69 2.57 -26.91 -17.33
C MET A 69 2.26 -28.21 -16.57
N LEU A 70 2.44 -29.36 -17.19
CA LEU A 70 2.24 -30.68 -16.58
C LEU A 70 3.47 -31.20 -15.81
N THR A 71 4.61 -30.50 -15.86
CA THR A 71 5.74 -30.83 -14.99
C THR A 71 5.39 -30.58 -13.52
N PRO A 72 6.04 -31.24 -12.55
CA PRO A 72 5.79 -30.96 -11.13
C PRO A 72 5.93 -29.48 -10.75
N ALA A 73 6.91 -28.77 -11.34
CA ALA A 73 7.09 -27.33 -11.12
C ALA A 73 5.94 -26.50 -11.74
N GLY A 74 5.54 -26.83 -12.97
CA GLY A 74 4.41 -26.20 -13.64
C GLY A 74 3.10 -26.39 -12.89
N LEU A 75 2.84 -27.59 -12.38
CA LEU A 75 1.65 -27.87 -11.55
C LEU A 75 1.68 -27.06 -10.25
N VAL A 76 2.80 -27.02 -9.53
CA VAL A 76 2.93 -26.21 -8.31
C VAL A 76 2.64 -24.74 -8.61
N PHE A 77 3.14 -24.20 -9.72
CA PHE A 77 2.86 -22.84 -10.14
C PHE A 77 1.36 -22.63 -10.44
N VAL A 78 0.75 -23.45 -11.30
CA VAL A 78 -0.67 -23.31 -11.67
C VAL A 78 -1.57 -23.41 -10.43
N PHE A 79 -1.36 -24.42 -9.58
CA PHE A 79 -2.14 -24.57 -8.35
C PHE A 79 -1.93 -23.41 -7.39
N SER A 80 -0.70 -22.93 -7.21
CA SER A 80 -0.41 -21.79 -6.33
C SER A 80 -1.04 -20.49 -6.85
N SER A 81 -1.02 -20.26 -8.17
CA SER A 81 -1.64 -19.10 -8.81
C SER A 81 -3.17 -19.11 -8.69
N LEU A 82 -3.80 -20.26 -8.94
CA LEU A 82 -5.25 -20.42 -8.74
C LEU A 82 -5.63 -20.22 -7.28
N LEU A 83 -4.89 -20.84 -6.35
CA LEU A 83 -5.11 -20.67 -4.93
C LEU A 83 -4.91 -19.20 -4.52
N TYR A 84 -3.89 -18.53 -5.03
CA TYR A 84 -3.63 -17.12 -4.78
C TYR A 84 -4.81 -16.25 -5.21
N ILE A 85 -5.33 -16.44 -6.43
CA ILE A 85 -6.51 -15.71 -6.92
C ILE A 85 -7.72 -15.94 -6.00
N LEU A 86 -8.02 -17.19 -5.65
CA LEU A 86 -9.13 -17.53 -4.76
C LEU A 86 -8.96 -16.90 -3.37
N MET A 87 -7.74 -16.93 -2.81
CA MET A 87 -7.44 -16.31 -1.53
C MET A 87 -7.51 -14.78 -1.60
N SER A 88 -7.10 -14.15 -2.71
CA SER A 88 -7.24 -12.71 -2.93
C SER A 88 -8.69 -12.28 -2.91
N LEU A 89 -9.58 -13.01 -3.60
CA LEU A 89 -11.02 -12.74 -3.58
C LEU A 89 -11.62 -12.97 -2.19
N ALA A 90 -11.30 -14.08 -1.54
CA ALA A 90 -11.75 -14.37 -0.17
C ALA A 90 -11.21 -13.37 0.85
N SER A 91 -10.06 -12.75 0.59
CA SER A 91 -9.44 -11.78 1.49
C SER A 91 -10.22 -10.46 1.59
N ILE A 92 -11.05 -10.12 0.59
CA ILE A 92 -11.87 -8.90 0.62
C ILE A 92 -12.76 -8.86 1.87
N PRO A 93 -13.65 -9.87 2.12
CA PRO A 93 -14.45 -9.91 3.34
C PRO A 93 -13.66 -10.34 4.60
N ILE A 94 -12.64 -11.20 4.47
CA ILE A 94 -11.90 -11.74 5.63
C ILE A 94 -10.95 -10.71 6.23
N LEU A 95 -10.05 -10.18 5.38
CA LEU A 95 -8.95 -9.31 5.76
C LEU A 95 -9.24 -7.84 5.47
N GLY A 96 -9.82 -7.50 4.31
CA GLY A 96 -9.98 -6.13 3.85
C GLY A 96 -10.69 -5.23 4.87
N TRP A 97 -11.87 -5.68 5.36
CA TRP A 97 -12.60 -4.96 6.40
C TRP A 97 -11.85 -4.91 7.74
N THR A 98 -11.14 -5.97 8.09
CA THR A 98 -10.37 -6.07 9.32
C THR A 98 -9.19 -5.09 9.31
N TYR A 99 -8.42 -5.07 8.23
CA TYR A 99 -7.30 -4.15 8.03
C TYR A 99 -7.78 -2.70 7.97
N TYR A 100 -8.89 -2.44 7.29
CA TYR A 100 -9.54 -1.13 7.30
C TYR A 100 -9.83 -0.64 8.72
N ARG A 101 -10.49 -1.48 9.55
CA ARG A 101 -10.77 -1.13 10.95
C ARG A 101 -9.48 -0.92 11.74
N ALA A 102 -8.52 -1.84 11.60
CA ALA A 102 -7.27 -1.82 12.33
C ALA A 102 -6.44 -0.55 12.03
N LEU A 103 -6.34 -0.15 10.76
CA LEU A 103 -5.67 1.09 10.33
C LEU A 103 -6.43 2.36 10.76
N ARG A 104 -7.76 2.35 10.64
CA ARG A 104 -8.61 3.49 11.00
C ARG A 104 -8.50 3.84 12.48
N THR A 105 -8.22 2.87 13.36
CA THR A 105 -8.09 3.12 14.80
C THR A 105 -6.96 4.11 15.11
N GLY A 106 -7.34 5.30 15.61
CA GLY A 106 -6.42 6.38 16.00
C GLY A 106 -6.46 7.64 15.13
N MET A 107 -7.38 7.76 14.16
CA MET A 107 -7.67 9.04 13.46
C MET A 107 -8.19 10.16 14.39
N LYS A 108 -8.33 9.90 15.70
CA LYS A 108 -8.79 10.87 16.70
C LYS A 108 -7.95 12.16 16.77
N ARG A 109 -6.80 12.23 16.08
CA ARG A 109 -5.93 13.42 16.03
C ARG A 109 -6.30 14.44 14.95
N LEU A 110 -6.88 14.00 13.83
CA LEU A 110 -7.43 14.94 12.84
C LEU A 110 -8.79 15.50 13.27
N THR A 111 -9.44 14.88 14.26
CA THR A 111 -10.57 15.50 14.94
C THR A 111 -10.07 16.47 15.99
N PRO A 112 -10.54 17.73 16.01
CA PRO A 112 -10.15 18.67 17.06
C PRO A 112 -10.49 18.12 18.45
N SER A 113 -9.67 18.49 19.44
CA SER A 113 -9.95 18.19 20.83
C SER A 113 -11.28 18.83 21.25
N PRO A 114 -12.05 18.25 22.19
CA PRO A 114 -13.30 18.85 22.65
C PRO A 114 -13.14 20.29 23.15
N ALA A 115 -12.03 20.59 23.83
CA ALA A 115 -11.71 21.93 24.33
C ALA A 115 -11.42 22.93 23.19
N ALA A 116 -10.71 22.51 22.15
CA ALA A 116 -10.48 23.37 20.98
C ALA A 116 -11.76 23.58 20.17
N LYS A 117 -12.67 22.58 20.12
CA LYS A 117 -13.96 22.73 19.42
C LYS A 117 -14.84 23.85 19.98
N SER A 118 -14.80 24.11 21.29
CA SER A 118 -15.58 25.19 21.89
C SER A 118 -15.01 26.59 21.61
N GLN A 119 -13.74 26.68 21.22
CA GLN A 119 -13.06 27.96 20.98
C GLN A 119 -13.05 28.35 19.49
N VAL A 120 -13.25 27.40 18.59
CA VAL A 120 -13.20 27.62 17.14
C VAL A 120 -14.60 27.82 16.57
N SER A 121 -14.77 28.83 15.70
CA SER A 121 -16.06 29.07 15.03
C SER A 121 -16.53 27.87 14.19
N ALA A 122 -17.85 27.70 14.09
CA ALA A 122 -18.45 26.60 13.33
C ALA A 122 -18.03 26.62 11.84
N SER A 123 -17.88 27.81 11.25
CA SER A 123 -17.40 27.98 9.87
C SER A 123 -15.96 27.48 9.69
N THR A 124 -15.05 27.83 10.62
CA THR A 124 -13.65 27.36 10.58
C THR A 124 -13.58 25.85 10.72
N LEU A 125 -14.38 25.24 11.61
CA LEU A 125 -14.47 23.80 11.75
C LEU A 125 -14.99 23.11 10.48
N LEU A 126 -15.97 23.72 9.80
CA LEU A 126 -16.50 23.21 8.53
C LEU A 126 -15.43 23.24 7.44
N VAL A 127 -14.75 24.38 7.26
CA VAL A 127 -13.66 24.55 6.28
C VAL A 127 -12.52 23.57 6.58
N TYR A 128 -12.13 23.40 7.84
CA TYR A 128 -11.11 22.42 8.22
C TYR A 128 -11.52 20.99 7.89
N ARG A 129 -12.77 20.58 8.18
CA ARG A 129 -13.25 19.23 7.82
C ARG A 129 -13.21 19.00 6.31
N PHE A 130 -13.63 20.00 5.53
CA PHE A 130 -13.54 19.96 4.08
C PHE A 130 -12.09 19.85 3.61
N ALA A 131 -11.18 20.65 4.18
CA ALA A 131 -9.75 20.61 3.89
C ALA A 131 -9.13 19.24 4.22
N VAL A 132 -9.49 18.61 5.34
CA VAL A 132 -9.07 17.24 5.69
C VAL A 132 -9.50 16.24 4.61
N VAL A 133 -10.74 16.34 4.11
CA VAL A 133 -11.24 15.46 3.05
C VAL A 133 -10.47 15.68 1.75
N LEU A 134 -10.33 16.94 1.32
CA LEU A 134 -9.59 17.29 0.11
C LEU A 134 -8.14 16.80 0.17
N PHE A 135 -7.48 17.03 1.31
CA PHE A 135 -6.13 16.57 1.57
C PHE A 135 -6.00 15.05 1.46
N LEU A 136 -6.84 14.31 2.19
CA LEU A 136 -6.71 12.86 2.31
C LEU A 136 -7.14 12.09 1.06
N TYR A 137 -8.18 12.53 0.37
CA TYR A 137 -8.80 11.75 -0.71
C TYR A 137 -8.59 12.32 -2.11
N VAL A 138 -8.03 13.53 -2.24
CA VAL A 138 -7.70 14.11 -3.55
C VAL A 138 -6.21 14.34 -3.65
N LEU A 139 -5.64 15.17 -2.78
CA LEU A 139 -4.25 15.59 -2.93
C LEU A 139 -3.25 14.50 -2.67
N LEU A 140 -3.44 13.71 -1.61
CA LEU A 140 -2.49 12.61 -1.34
C LEU A 140 -2.53 11.53 -2.44
N PRO A 141 -3.70 11.09 -2.94
CA PRO A 141 -3.77 10.23 -4.12
C PRO A 141 -3.10 10.84 -5.36
N LEU A 142 -3.34 12.12 -5.66
CA LEU A 142 -2.68 12.80 -6.78
C LEU A 142 -1.16 12.86 -6.60
N ALA A 143 -0.69 13.21 -5.39
CA ALA A 143 0.73 13.24 -5.08
C ALA A 143 1.37 11.84 -5.23
N ALA A 144 0.68 10.78 -4.81
CA ALA A 144 1.13 9.42 -5.02
C ALA A 144 1.22 9.08 -6.51
N LEU A 145 0.17 9.36 -7.31
CA LEU A 145 0.18 9.20 -8.76
C LEU A 145 1.32 9.98 -9.44
N SER A 146 1.62 11.20 -8.98
CA SER A 146 2.75 11.97 -9.49
C SER A 146 4.12 11.40 -9.09
N LEU A 147 4.23 10.81 -7.90
CA LEU A 147 5.45 10.11 -7.48
C LEU A 147 5.67 8.84 -8.30
N PHE A 148 4.61 8.12 -8.69
CA PHE A 148 4.72 7.02 -9.64
C PHE A 148 5.24 7.49 -11.01
N VAL A 149 4.75 8.63 -11.51
CA VAL A 149 5.27 9.25 -12.75
C VAL A 149 6.75 9.59 -12.60
N LEU A 150 7.15 10.17 -11.46
CA LEU A 150 8.56 10.49 -11.19
C LEU A 150 9.43 9.24 -11.16
N LEU A 151 8.98 8.15 -10.51
CA LEU A 151 9.69 6.87 -10.53
C LEU A 151 9.83 6.33 -11.96
N GLY A 152 8.77 6.39 -12.77
CA GLY A 152 8.84 6.03 -14.19
C GLY A 152 9.85 6.87 -14.98
N PHE A 153 9.87 8.19 -14.76
CA PHE A 153 10.82 9.10 -15.41
C PHE A 153 12.27 8.82 -15.00
N ILE A 154 12.53 8.60 -13.70
CA ILE A 154 13.86 8.21 -13.21
C ILE A 154 14.31 6.91 -13.88
N SER A 155 13.40 5.94 -13.99
CA SER A 155 13.67 4.66 -14.66
C SER A 155 14.06 4.87 -16.12
N TYR A 156 13.33 5.74 -16.83
CA TYR A 156 13.59 6.08 -18.22
C TYR A 156 14.97 6.75 -18.41
N LEU A 157 15.41 7.61 -17.49
CA LEU A 157 16.74 8.23 -17.55
C LEU A 157 17.87 7.20 -17.48
N PHE A 158 17.71 6.14 -16.70
CA PHE A 158 18.70 5.07 -16.57
C PHE A 158 18.51 3.94 -17.60
N SER A 159 17.32 3.81 -18.17
CA SER A 159 16.92 2.74 -19.06
C SER A 159 15.84 3.20 -20.05
N PRO A 160 16.23 3.78 -21.21
CA PRO A 160 15.30 4.40 -22.19
C PRO A 160 14.27 3.46 -22.83
N HIS A 161 14.36 2.15 -22.57
CA HIS A 161 13.40 1.14 -23.03
C HIS A 161 12.75 0.38 -21.86
N PHE A 162 12.72 0.99 -20.68
CA PHE A 162 12.00 0.47 -19.53
C PHE A 162 10.48 0.52 -19.78
N ALA A 163 9.93 -0.55 -20.32
CA ALA A 163 8.51 -0.74 -20.52
C ALA A 163 8.12 -2.16 -20.07
N SER A 164 6.91 -2.29 -19.52
CA SER A 164 6.30 -3.58 -19.24
C SER A 164 5.70 -4.15 -20.52
N ASP A 165 5.77 -5.47 -20.70
CA ASP A 165 5.16 -6.17 -21.85
C ASP A 165 3.62 -6.29 -21.73
N GLN A 166 3.00 -5.74 -20.67
CA GLN A 166 1.56 -5.85 -20.37
C GLN A 166 0.65 -4.90 -21.16
N HIS A 167 1.07 -4.41 -22.32
CA HIS A 167 0.28 -3.43 -23.07
C HIS A 167 -1.06 -4.00 -23.56
N VAL A 168 -2.16 -3.30 -23.25
CA VAL A 168 -3.49 -3.64 -23.77
C VAL A 168 -3.87 -2.67 -24.89
N PRO A 169 -4.18 -3.14 -26.12
CA PRO A 169 -4.55 -2.28 -27.26
C PRO A 169 -5.76 -1.37 -26.99
N SER A 170 -5.97 -0.30 -27.75
CA SER A 170 -6.93 0.78 -27.43
C SER A 170 -8.42 0.54 -27.76
N ALA A 171 -8.84 -0.66 -28.19
CA ALA A 171 -10.27 -0.92 -28.50
C ALA A 171 -11.15 -1.02 -27.25
N VAL A 172 -12.46 -0.75 -27.35
CA VAL A 172 -13.39 -0.70 -26.20
C VAL A 172 -13.37 -1.97 -25.33
N HIS A 173 -13.28 -3.16 -25.93
CA HIS A 173 -13.16 -4.43 -25.20
C HIS A 173 -11.89 -4.51 -24.35
N HIS A 174 -10.83 -3.83 -24.76
CA HIS A 174 -9.57 -3.75 -24.02
C HIS A 174 -9.63 -2.77 -22.85
N ILE A 175 -10.45 -1.71 -22.91
CA ILE A 175 -10.65 -0.80 -21.78
C ILE A 175 -11.33 -1.53 -20.62
N LEU A 176 -12.40 -2.29 -20.89
CA LEU A 176 -13.08 -3.09 -19.87
C LEU A 176 -12.15 -4.16 -19.26
N ARG A 177 -11.32 -4.79 -20.11
CA ARG A 177 -10.28 -5.69 -19.65
C ARG A 177 -9.25 -4.98 -18.77
N GLY A 178 -8.80 -3.78 -19.15
CA GLY A 178 -7.87 -2.96 -18.38
C GLY A 178 -8.43 -2.60 -16.99
N VAL A 179 -9.70 -2.20 -16.92
CA VAL A 179 -10.38 -1.96 -15.63
C VAL A 179 -10.48 -3.23 -14.78
N GLY A 180 -10.86 -4.36 -15.38
CA GLY A 180 -10.96 -5.63 -14.67
C GLY A 180 -9.61 -6.10 -14.11
N LEU A 181 -8.56 -6.02 -14.93
CA LEU A 181 -7.20 -6.39 -14.54
C LEU A 181 -6.63 -5.45 -13.48
N SER A 182 -6.83 -4.14 -13.60
CA SER A 182 -6.34 -3.18 -12.61
C SER A 182 -7.04 -3.31 -11.26
N LEU A 183 -8.34 -3.63 -11.26
CA LEU A 183 -9.07 -3.94 -10.02
C LEU A 183 -8.56 -5.25 -9.38
N LEU A 184 -8.29 -6.28 -10.18
CA LEU A 184 -7.75 -7.54 -9.69
C LEU A 184 -6.33 -7.36 -9.13
N ALA A 185 -5.47 -6.64 -9.84
CA ALA A 185 -4.11 -6.29 -9.40
C ALA A 185 -4.15 -5.47 -8.10
N SER A 186 -5.14 -4.58 -7.92
CA SER A 186 -5.27 -3.85 -6.66
C SER A 186 -5.54 -4.73 -5.43
N LEU A 187 -6.01 -5.98 -5.59
CA LEU A 187 -6.16 -6.93 -4.48
C LEU A 187 -4.80 -7.35 -3.90
N GLU A 188 -3.71 -7.18 -4.64
CA GLU A 188 -2.35 -7.39 -4.16
C GLU A 188 -2.03 -6.52 -2.94
N GLU A 189 -2.69 -5.37 -2.77
CA GLU A 189 -2.53 -4.59 -1.55
C GLU A 189 -3.02 -5.36 -0.31
N ILE A 190 -4.09 -6.14 -0.41
CA ILE A 190 -4.53 -6.97 0.73
C ILE A 190 -3.49 -8.05 1.03
N TRP A 191 -2.91 -8.66 -0.02
CA TRP A 191 -1.81 -9.62 0.13
C TRP A 191 -0.58 -8.98 0.78
N ARG A 192 -0.17 -7.78 0.35
CA ARG A 192 0.94 -7.04 0.93
C ARG A 192 0.72 -6.69 2.40
N TRP A 193 -0.49 -6.26 2.75
CA TRP A 193 -0.83 -6.00 4.15
C TRP A 193 -0.89 -7.29 4.98
N ALA A 194 -1.20 -8.43 4.37
CA ALA A 194 -1.03 -9.74 5.00
C ALA A 194 0.44 -10.08 5.25
N MET A 195 1.35 -9.78 4.31
CA MET A 195 2.80 -9.92 4.52
C MET A 195 3.29 -9.03 5.67
N ILE A 196 2.86 -7.77 5.72
CA ILE A 196 3.20 -6.84 6.80
C ILE A 196 2.72 -7.39 8.16
N ALA A 197 1.47 -7.83 8.24
CA ALA A 197 0.91 -8.42 9.46
C ALA A 197 1.68 -9.68 9.90
N SER A 198 2.04 -10.53 8.95
CA SER A 198 2.80 -11.77 9.17
C SER A 198 4.20 -11.47 9.71
N ALA A 199 4.94 -10.57 9.08
CA ALA A 199 6.27 -10.15 9.52
C ALA A 199 6.23 -9.51 10.92
N LEU A 200 5.25 -8.66 11.20
CA LEU A 200 5.01 -8.10 12.53
C LEU A 200 4.73 -9.20 13.57
N TYR A 201 3.87 -10.16 13.23
CA TYR A 201 3.53 -11.27 14.12
C TYR A 201 4.74 -12.12 14.46
N LEU A 202 5.53 -12.52 13.45
CA LEU A 202 6.76 -13.29 13.63
C LEU A 202 7.78 -12.50 14.46
N GLY A 203 8.00 -11.22 14.17
CA GLY A 203 8.91 -10.40 14.96
C GLY A 203 8.45 -10.22 16.42
N LYS A 204 7.13 -10.05 16.65
CA LYS A 204 6.55 -10.04 18.01
C LYS A 204 6.75 -11.37 18.73
N ALA A 205 6.60 -12.49 18.04
CA ALA A 205 6.77 -13.83 18.61
C ALA A 205 8.23 -14.08 18.99
N LEU A 206 9.18 -13.79 18.08
CA LEU A 206 10.61 -13.99 18.28
C LEU A 206 11.19 -13.05 19.35
N PHE A 207 10.74 -11.80 19.40
CA PHE A 207 11.31 -10.77 20.28
C PHE A 207 10.27 -10.17 21.25
N ARG A 208 9.42 -11.01 21.84
CA ARG A 208 8.30 -10.59 22.70
C ARG A 208 8.67 -9.57 23.77
N ARG A 209 9.81 -9.75 24.46
CA ARG A 209 10.27 -8.81 25.51
C ARG A 209 10.55 -7.41 24.94
N ARG A 210 11.23 -7.32 23.78
CA ARG A 210 11.49 -6.05 23.09
C ARG A 210 10.22 -5.42 22.54
N TRP A 211 9.34 -6.23 21.96
CA TRP A 211 8.03 -5.80 21.47
C TRP A 211 7.19 -5.15 22.57
N LEU A 212 7.18 -5.69 23.80
CA LEU A 212 6.39 -5.11 24.90
C LEU A 212 7.01 -3.82 25.44
N ARG A 213 8.34 -3.75 25.54
CA ARG A 213 9.05 -2.66 26.25
C ARG A 213 9.42 -1.47 25.37
N SER A 214 9.62 -1.64 24.06
CA SER A 214 10.22 -0.60 23.21
C SER A 214 9.30 -0.19 22.07
N SER A 215 8.85 1.07 22.12
CA SER A 215 8.12 1.71 21.02
C SER A 215 8.96 1.81 19.75
N ARG A 216 10.25 2.14 19.92
CA ARG A 216 11.23 2.22 18.83
C ARG A 216 11.41 0.87 18.13
N TYR A 217 11.42 -0.24 18.87
CA TYR A 217 11.47 -1.57 18.27
C TYR A 217 10.24 -1.86 17.41
N ARG A 218 9.03 -1.51 17.90
CA ARG A 218 7.79 -1.70 17.15
C ARG A 218 7.76 -0.85 15.87
N PHE A 219 8.24 0.40 15.93
CA PHE A 219 8.42 1.26 14.76
C PHE A 219 9.34 0.62 13.72
N TRP A 220 10.55 0.21 14.10
CA TRP A 220 11.51 -0.36 13.15
C TRP A 220 11.04 -1.70 12.58
N LEU A 221 10.40 -2.54 13.40
CA LEU A 221 9.84 -3.80 12.90
C LEU A 221 8.70 -3.55 11.90
N PHE A 222 7.89 -2.52 12.10
CA PHE A 222 6.86 -2.14 11.13
C PHE A 222 7.46 -1.59 9.84
N ALA A 223 8.47 -0.72 9.93
CA ALA A 223 9.20 -0.22 8.77
C ALA A 223 9.87 -1.36 7.98
N ALA A 224 10.50 -2.31 8.68
CA ALA A 224 11.08 -3.50 8.08
C ALA A 224 10.02 -4.38 7.42
N ALA A 225 8.86 -4.57 8.05
CA ALA A 225 7.75 -5.32 7.48
C ALA A 225 7.22 -4.68 6.18
N VAL A 226 7.12 -3.34 6.14
CA VAL A 226 6.78 -2.60 4.92
C VAL A 226 7.85 -2.84 3.84
N ALA A 227 9.12 -2.66 4.18
CA ALA A 227 10.23 -2.85 3.24
C ALA A 227 10.27 -4.28 2.67
N VAL A 228 10.06 -5.30 3.50
CA VAL A 228 9.97 -6.71 3.06
C VAL A 228 8.79 -6.90 2.11
N SER A 229 7.60 -6.38 2.45
CA SER A 229 6.43 -6.49 1.55
C SER A 229 6.65 -5.78 0.21
N SER A 230 7.38 -4.66 0.23
CA SER A 230 7.71 -3.87 -0.96
C SER A 230 8.74 -4.58 -1.83
N PHE A 231 9.76 -5.20 -1.22
CA PHE A 231 10.72 -6.03 -1.94
C PHE A 231 10.03 -7.20 -2.65
N PHE A 232 9.13 -7.91 -1.95
CA PHE A 232 8.38 -9.02 -2.55
C PHE A 232 7.39 -8.58 -3.63
N PHE A 233 6.79 -7.40 -3.46
CA PHE A 233 5.98 -6.78 -4.51
C PHE A 233 6.83 -6.48 -5.76
N GLY A 234 8.01 -5.88 -5.61
CA GLY A 234 8.92 -5.69 -6.74
C GLY A 234 9.31 -7.02 -7.40
N MET A 235 9.73 -8.00 -6.61
CA MET A 235 10.12 -9.34 -7.08
C MET A 235 9.01 -10.06 -7.86
N ALA A 236 7.75 -9.91 -7.45
CA ALA A 236 6.60 -10.52 -8.10
C ALA A 236 6.46 -10.11 -9.58
N HIS A 237 6.89 -8.90 -9.92
CA HIS A 237 6.75 -8.35 -11.27
C HIS A 237 8.06 -8.36 -12.06
N VAL A 238 9.19 -8.75 -11.48
CA VAL A 238 10.49 -8.75 -12.17
C VAL A 238 10.46 -9.60 -13.46
N ALA A 239 9.70 -10.69 -13.47
CA ALA A 239 9.58 -11.57 -14.64
C ALA A 239 8.90 -10.90 -15.84
N GLU A 240 8.10 -9.84 -15.62
CA GLU A 240 7.37 -9.10 -16.67
C GLU A 240 8.26 -8.20 -17.51
N PHE A 241 9.53 -8.05 -17.11
CA PHE A 241 10.49 -7.19 -17.77
C PHE A 241 11.61 -8.02 -18.39
N ASN A 242 12.13 -7.51 -19.52
CA ASN A 242 13.33 -8.03 -20.16
C ASN A 242 14.47 -8.18 -19.14
N LEU A 243 15.29 -9.23 -19.30
CA LEU A 243 16.42 -9.56 -18.42
C LEU A 243 17.30 -8.34 -18.10
N ASN A 244 17.56 -7.47 -19.08
CA ASN A 244 18.39 -6.27 -18.92
C ASN A 244 17.79 -5.21 -17.97
N TYR A 245 16.47 -5.26 -17.72
CA TYR A 245 15.73 -4.26 -16.96
C TYR A 245 15.20 -4.78 -15.62
N ARG A 246 15.41 -6.07 -15.32
CA ARG A 246 14.90 -6.73 -14.11
C ARG A 246 15.32 -6.08 -12.79
N MET A 247 16.58 -5.65 -12.67
CA MET A 247 17.05 -4.96 -11.47
C MET A 247 16.37 -3.59 -11.31
N MET A 248 16.23 -2.84 -12.40
CA MET A 248 15.53 -1.56 -12.35
C MET A 248 14.05 -1.77 -12.02
N ALA A 249 13.40 -2.77 -12.61
CA ALA A 249 12.02 -3.14 -12.31
C ALA A 249 11.84 -3.46 -10.82
N LEU A 250 12.73 -4.26 -10.23
CA LEU A 250 12.71 -4.56 -8.81
C LEU A 250 12.76 -3.29 -7.94
N ILE A 251 13.65 -2.35 -8.26
CA ILE A 251 13.82 -1.10 -7.50
C ILE A 251 12.57 -0.23 -7.64
N VAL A 252 12.08 -0.05 -8.86
CA VAL A 252 10.97 0.84 -9.19
C VAL A 252 9.67 0.31 -8.63
N LEU A 253 9.37 -0.96 -8.87
CA LEU A 253 8.16 -1.61 -8.38
C LEU A 253 8.24 -1.80 -6.86
N GLY A 254 9.42 -2.06 -6.30
CA GLY A 254 9.62 -2.03 -4.86
C GLY A 254 9.34 -0.66 -4.23
N ALA A 255 9.83 0.41 -4.85
CA ALA A 255 9.56 1.79 -4.42
C ALA A 255 8.06 2.13 -4.54
N SER A 256 7.42 1.72 -5.64
CA SER A 256 5.98 1.78 -5.86
C SER A 256 5.19 1.08 -4.75
N GLY A 257 5.60 -0.12 -4.35
CA GLY A 257 5.00 -0.82 -3.22
C GLY A 257 5.17 -0.02 -1.92
N ALA A 258 6.35 0.53 -1.65
CA ALA A 258 6.58 1.33 -0.45
C ALA A 258 5.70 2.59 -0.44
N LEU A 259 5.51 3.22 -1.60
CA LEU A 259 4.62 4.37 -1.79
C LEU A 259 3.16 4.02 -1.47
N LEU A 260 2.63 2.91 -2.00
CA LEU A 260 1.27 2.43 -1.72
C LEU A 260 1.05 2.13 -0.24
N ALA A 261 2.02 1.48 0.41
CA ALA A 261 1.99 1.26 1.85
C ALA A 261 1.97 2.61 2.59
N GLY A 262 2.78 3.58 2.15
CA GLY A 262 2.78 4.95 2.64
C GLY A 262 1.41 5.62 2.52
N VAL A 263 0.74 5.51 1.37
CA VAL A 263 -0.63 6.01 1.17
C VAL A 263 -1.58 5.40 2.19
N ALA A 264 -1.62 4.07 2.31
CA ALA A 264 -2.52 3.38 3.25
C ALA A 264 -2.24 3.76 4.71
N ILE A 265 -0.98 3.98 5.07
CA ILE A 265 -0.54 4.37 6.41
C ILE A 265 -0.89 5.82 6.75
N VAL A 266 -0.59 6.75 5.85
CA VAL A 266 -0.82 8.19 6.03
C VAL A 266 -2.32 8.47 6.07
N THR A 267 -3.07 7.88 5.13
CA THR A 267 -4.52 8.04 5.04
C THR A 267 -5.29 7.17 6.03
N ARG A 268 -4.63 6.14 6.57
CA ARG A 268 -5.23 5.06 7.38
C ARG A 268 -6.36 4.33 6.66
N ARG A 269 -6.24 4.20 5.33
CA ARG A 269 -7.28 3.66 4.44
C ARG A 269 -6.65 2.73 3.42
N LEU A 270 -6.75 1.43 3.68
CA LEU A 270 -6.35 0.39 2.73
C LEU A 270 -7.06 0.54 1.39
N TRP A 271 -8.39 0.72 1.40
CA TRP A 271 -9.19 0.87 0.17
C TRP A 271 -8.77 2.06 -0.69
N LEU A 272 -8.23 3.13 -0.09
CA LEU A 272 -7.75 4.27 -0.86
C LEU A 272 -6.42 3.94 -1.55
N ALA A 273 -5.52 3.21 -0.88
CA ALA A 273 -4.31 2.71 -1.54
C ALA A 273 -4.64 1.73 -2.66
N MET A 274 -5.62 0.83 -2.47
CA MET A 274 -6.13 -0.04 -3.54
C MET A 274 -6.67 0.76 -4.72
N LEU A 275 -7.43 1.83 -4.47
CA LEU A 275 -7.91 2.70 -5.54
C LEU A 275 -6.76 3.39 -6.28
N VAL A 276 -5.77 3.92 -5.55
CA VAL A 276 -4.57 4.53 -6.16
C VAL A 276 -3.81 3.50 -7.00
N HIS A 277 -3.65 2.28 -6.50
CA HIS A 277 -3.03 1.17 -7.22
C HIS A 277 -3.80 0.85 -8.51
N ALA A 278 -5.12 0.65 -8.42
CA ALA A 278 -5.97 0.36 -9.58
C ALA A 278 -5.93 1.47 -10.64
N ILE A 279 -5.89 2.75 -10.22
CA ILE A 279 -5.77 3.89 -11.14
C ILE A 279 -4.39 3.88 -11.81
N TYR A 280 -3.33 3.65 -11.04
CA TYR A 280 -1.97 3.54 -11.59
C TYR A 280 -1.90 2.42 -12.63
N ASP A 281 -2.30 1.20 -12.27
CA ASP A 281 -2.24 0.05 -13.19
C ASP A 281 -3.09 0.27 -14.44
N PHE A 282 -4.29 0.84 -14.27
CA PHE A 282 -5.13 1.18 -15.41
C PHE A 282 -4.41 2.13 -16.38
N LEU A 283 -3.86 3.24 -15.86
CA LEU A 283 -3.13 4.22 -16.67
C LEU A 283 -1.88 3.63 -17.34
N ALA A 284 -1.20 2.70 -16.66
CA ALA A 284 -0.03 2.01 -17.19
C ALA A 284 -0.40 1.03 -18.31
N MET A 285 -1.36 0.14 -18.07
CA MET A 285 -1.79 -0.88 -19.03
C MET A 285 -2.40 -0.28 -20.31
N THR A 286 -3.13 0.84 -20.19
CA THR A 286 -3.75 1.52 -21.34
C THR A 286 -2.84 2.57 -21.99
N ASN A 287 -1.58 2.70 -21.55
CA ASN A 287 -0.62 3.70 -22.03
C ASN A 287 -1.14 5.15 -21.95
N LEU A 288 -2.02 5.43 -20.97
CA LEU A 288 -2.56 6.78 -20.75
C LEU A 288 -1.64 7.62 -19.85
N PHE A 289 -0.65 7.01 -19.20
CA PHE A 289 0.28 7.71 -18.34
C PHE A 289 1.01 8.85 -19.05
N GLY A 290 1.48 8.66 -20.29
CA GLY A 290 2.17 9.71 -21.03
C GLY A 290 1.31 10.98 -21.23
N VAL A 291 0.00 10.79 -21.43
CA VAL A 291 -0.95 11.89 -21.59
C VAL A 291 -1.27 12.56 -20.26
N VAL A 292 -1.50 11.77 -19.20
CA VAL A 292 -2.01 12.26 -17.91
C VAL A 292 -0.90 12.75 -16.97
N ALA A 293 0.33 12.26 -17.15
CA ALA A 293 1.51 12.60 -16.33
C ALA A 293 1.76 14.10 -16.11
N PRO A 294 1.79 14.98 -17.14
CA PRO A 294 2.05 16.40 -16.93
C PRO A 294 0.97 17.05 -16.06
N TYR A 295 -0.29 16.66 -16.25
CA TYR A 295 -1.42 17.17 -15.46
C TYR A 295 -1.37 16.71 -14.01
N LEU A 296 -0.99 15.45 -13.75
CA LEU A 296 -0.78 14.93 -12.40
C LEU A 296 0.33 15.71 -11.69
N LEU A 297 1.46 15.95 -12.36
CA LEU A 297 2.57 16.69 -11.79
C LEU A 297 2.18 18.14 -11.45
N ILE A 298 1.54 18.84 -12.38
CA ILE A 298 1.03 20.20 -12.16
C ILE A 298 0.04 20.22 -10.99
N ALA A 299 -0.92 19.30 -10.96
CA ALA A 299 -1.92 19.22 -9.89
C ALA A 299 -1.28 18.92 -8.53
N ALA A 300 -0.29 18.04 -8.47
CA ALA A 300 0.45 17.74 -7.24
C ALA A 300 1.28 18.94 -6.75
N ILE A 301 1.96 19.66 -7.65
CA ILE A 301 2.71 20.87 -7.31
C ILE A 301 1.76 21.96 -6.83
N ALA A 302 0.71 22.27 -7.59
CA ALA A 302 -0.29 23.27 -7.24
C ALA A 302 -0.96 22.95 -5.89
N GLY A 303 -1.32 21.68 -5.67
CA GLY A 303 -1.88 21.21 -4.40
C GLY A 303 -0.89 21.32 -3.23
N SER A 304 0.39 21.03 -3.47
CA SER A 304 1.47 21.16 -2.47
C SER A 304 1.77 22.62 -2.10
N ILE A 305 1.62 23.55 -3.03
CA ILE A 305 1.84 24.99 -2.79
C ILE A 305 0.63 25.63 -2.12
N THR A 306 -0.59 25.22 -2.50
CA THR A 306 -1.82 25.91 -2.05
C THR A 306 -2.46 25.22 -0.85
N VAL A 307 -2.80 23.95 -0.98
CA VAL A 307 -3.65 23.27 -0.01
C VAL A 307 -2.86 22.73 1.17
N PHE A 308 -1.62 22.27 0.98
CA PHE A 308 -0.80 21.81 2.13
C PHE A 308 -0.55 22.92 3.15
N PRO A 309 -0.10 24.14 2.76
CA PRO A 309 0.06 25.25 3.70
C PRO A 309 -1.27 25.67 4.33
N LEU A 310 -2.34 25.78 3.54
CA LEU A 310 -3.66 26.12 4.05
C LEU A 310 -4.16 25.08 5.06
N PHE A 311 -4.01 23.80 4.74
CA PHE A 311 -4.34 22.70 5.63
C PHE A 311 -3.54 22.79 6.94
N TYR A 312 -2.24 23.06 6.86
CA TYR A 312 -1.39 23.17 8.04
C TYR A 312 -1.77 24.37 8.91
N ILE A 313 -2.07 25.52 8.32
CA ILE A 313 -2.56 26.71 9.03
C ILE A 313 -3.89 26.40 9.72
N LEU A 314 -4.86 25.84 8.99
CA LEU A 314 -6.16 25.46 9.54
C LEU A 314 -6.02 24.41 10.65
N TYR A 315 -5.16 23.41 10.45
CA TYR A 315 -4.86 22.40 11.47
C TYR A 315 -4.30 23.04 12.72
N GLY A 316 -3.32 23.95 12.60
CA GLY A 316 -2.76 24.71 13.72
C GLY A 316 -3.85 25.43 14.50
N ARG A 317 -4.65 26.26 13.81
CA ARG A 317 -5.77 27.02 14.41
C ARG A 317 -6.76 26.12 15.16
N VAL A 318 -7.17 25.04 14.51
CA VAL A 318 -8.14 24.08 15.05
C VAL A 318 -7.59 23.30 16.24
N GLN A 319 -6.27 23.10 16.34
CA GLN A 319 -5.66 22.44 17.48
C GLN A 319 -5.41 23.40 18.66
N THR A 320 -5.10 24.66 18.39
CA THR A 320 -4.80 25.65 19.44
C THR A 320 -6.02 26.44 19.93
N GLY A 321 -7.13 26.42 19.20
CA GLY A 321 -8.32 27.21 19.53
C GLY A 321 -8.17 28.70 19.22
N VAL A 322 -7.25 29.06 18.32
CA VAL A 322 -6.93 30.44 17.88
C VAL A 322 -7.22 30.55 16.40
#